data_AF-A0A3B8SWH8-F1
#
_entry.id   AF-A0A3B8SWH8-F1
#
_cell.length_a   1.000
_cell.length_b   1.000
_cell.length_c   1.000
_cell.angle_alpha   90.00
_cell.angle_beta   90.00
_cell.angle_gamma   90.00
#
_symmetry.space_group_name_H-M   'P 1'
#
loop_
_entity.id
_entity.type
_entity.pdbx_description
1 polymer ?
#
loop_
_entity_poly.entity_id
_entity_poly.type
_entity_poly.pdbx_seq_one_letter_code
_entity_poly.pdbx_strand_id
1 'polypeptide(L)' 'SADVLIALSERLFEAGIDPYYLNVLDRVSGAHHFDVSDLEVAALHQALLNALPGYLVPKLVREVPGIGHKVQWKGTTH' A
#
# COMPACT_ATOMS: atom_id res chain seq x y z
N SER A 1 7.01 -1.56 8.05
CA SER A 1 6.92 -3.03 8.02
C SER A 1 5.45 -3.43 7.93
N ALA A 2 5.16 -4.71 7.65
CA ALA A 2 3.78 -5.22 7.59
C ALA A 2 3.05 -5.05 8.94
N ASP A 3 3.70 -5.38 10.05
CA ASP A 3 3.10 -5.31 11.39
C ASP A 3 2.58 -3.91 11.75
N VAL A 4 3.33 -2.87 11.36
CA VAL A 4 2.93 -1.48 11.58
C VAL A 4 1.68 -1.13 10.77
N LEU A 5 1.58 -1.62 9.53
CA LEU A 5 0.44 -1.37 8.67
C LEU A 5 -0.80 -2.15 9.13
N ILE A 6 -0.61 -3.38 9.64
CA ILE A 6 -1.67 -4.21 10.22
C ILE A 6 -2.25 -3.51 11.46
N ALA A 7 -1.40 -3.13 12.41
CA ALA A 7 -1.82 -2.43 13.62
C ALA A 7 -2.49 -1.08 13.30
N LEU A 8 -2.04 -0.39 12.25
CA LEU A 8 -2.70 0.84 11.79
C LEU A 8 -4.10 0.56 11.22
N SER A 9 -4.26 -0.46 10.37
CA SER A 9 -5.56 -0.83 9.81
C SER A 9 -6.58 -1.17 10.89
N GLU A 10 -6.18 -1.96 11.89
CA GLU A 10 -7.04 -2.32 13.02
C GLU A 10 -7.44 -1.09 13.84
N ARG A 11 -6.47 -0.23 14.18
CA ARG A 11 -6.74 1.00 14.95
C ARG A 11 -7.63 2.01 14.20
N LEU A 12 -7.48 2.12 12.89
CA LEU A 12 -8.36 2.95 12.08
C LEU A 12 -9.80 2.41 12.14
N PHE A 13 -9.96 1.10 12.00
CA PHE A 13 -11.27 0.47 12.06
C PHE A 13 -11.93 0.58 13.44
N GLU A 14 -11.17 0.40 14.52
CA GLU A 14 -11.62 0.65 15.90
C GLU A 14 -12.12 2.09 16.09
N ALA A 15 -11.52 3.05 15.37
CA ALA A 15 -11.93 4.45 15.36
C ALA A 15 -13.08 4.77 14.39
N GLY A 16 -13.65 3.76 13.71
CA GLY A 16 -14.72 3.93 12.72
C GLY A 16 -14.24 4.48 11.38
N ILE A 17 -12.96 4.31 11.06
CA ILE A 17 -12.32 4.79 9.82
C ILE A 17 -11.90 3.58 8.99
N ASP A 18 -12.40 3.50 7.76
CA ASP A 18 -12.00 2.44 6.84
C ASP A 18 -10.61 2.73 6.23
N PRO A 19 -9.65 1.79 6.35
CA PRO A 19 -8.39 1.87 5.62
C PRO A 19 -8.65 1.82 4.11
N TYR A 20 -8.45 2.94 3.41
CA TYR A 20 -8.85 3.04 2.00
C TYR A 20 -7.71 2.77 1.01
N TYR A 21 -6.58 3.47 1.15
CA TYR A 21 -5.45 3.38 0.24
C TYR A 21 -4.13 3.14 0.95
N LEU A 22 -3.38 2.16 0.44
CA LEU A 22 -1.97 2.00 0.70
C LEU A 22 -1.21 2.57 -0.51
N ASN A 23 -0.65 3.77 -0.34
CA ASN A 23 0.04 4.47 -1.42
C ASN A 23 1.48 3.99 -1.53
N VAL A 24 1.87 3.53 -2.71
CA VAL A 24 3.27 3.32 -3.08
C VAL A 24 3.84 4.66 -3.52
N LEU A 25 4.91 5.11 -2.87
CA LEU A 25 5.58 6.35 -3.22
C LEU A 25 6.20 6.25 -4.63
N ASP A 26 6.07 7.30 -5.42
CA ASP A 26 6.75 7.37 -6.71
C ASP A 26 8.24 7.63 -6.53
N ARG A 27 9.03 7.04 -7.45
CA ARG A 27 10.46 7.28 -7.59
C ARG A 27 10.71 8.70 -8.11
N VAL A 28 10.65 9.69 -7.23
CA VAL A 28 11.08 11.06 -7.55
C VAL A 28 12.57 11.23 -7.20
N SER A 29 13.28 11.97 -8.06
CA SER A 29 14.69 12.31 -7.86
C SER A 29 14.87 13.01 -6.51
N GLY A 30 15.60 12.38 -5.59
CA GLY A 30 15.82 12.85 -4.21
C GLY A 30 15.17 12.02 -3.10
N ALA A 31 14.28 11.07 -3.44
CA ALA A 31 13.60 10.20 -2.47
C ALA A 31 14.18 8.78 -2.38
N HIS A 32 15.43 8.55 -2.80
CA HIS A 32 16.05 7.22 -2.83
C HIS A 32 15.99 6.46 -1.49
N HIS A 33 15.97 7.16 -0.36
CA HIS A 33 15.85 6.57 0.97
C HIS A 33 14.46 5.97 1.27
N PHE A 34 13.43 6.35 0.50
CA PHE A 34 12.06 5.87 0.60
C PHE A 34 11.66 4.98 -0.58
N ASP A 35 12.64 4.62 -1.41
CA ASP A 35 12.39 3.77 -2.55
C ASP A 35 12.15 2.33 -2.06
N VAL A 36 10.94 1.83 -2.31
CA VAL A 36 10.53 0.47 -1.97
C VAL A 36 10.36 -0.28 -3.28
N SER A 37 11.08 -1.39 -3.44
CA SER A 37 10.99 -2.20 -4.66
C SER A 37 9.59 -2.78 -4.84
N ASP A 38 9.20 -3.06 -6.09
CA ASP A 38 7.92 -3.72 -6.39
C ASP A 38 7.79 -5.06 -5.65
N LEU A 39 8.91 -5.77 -5.44
CA LEU A 39 8.95 -7.02 -4.69
C LEU A 39 8.60 -6.82 -3.21
N GLU A 40 9.19 -5.80 -2.58
CA GLU A 40 8.92 -5.46 -1.18
C GLU A 40 7.48 -4.95 -0.99
N VAL A 41 6.98 -4.14 -1.94
CA VAL A 41 5.58 -3.71 -1.96
C VAL A 41 4.64 -4.91 -2.03
N ALA A 42 4.91 -5.85 -2.94
CA ALA A 42 4.11 -7.07 -3.08
C ALA A 42 4.13 -7.91 -1.81
N ALA A 43 5.32 -8.09 -1.22
CA ALA A 43 5.50 -8.86 0.02
C ALA A 43 4.74 -8.22 1.20
N LEU A 44 4.80 -6.89 1.33
CA LEU A 44 4.05 -6.15 2.36
C LEU A 44 2.55 -6.35 2.17
N HIS A 45 2.03 -6.14 0.95
CA HIS A 45 0.60 -6.28 0.69
C HIS A 45 0.11 -7.71 0.90
N GLN A 46 0.92 -8.72 0.55
CA GLN A 46 0.59 -10.12 0.82
C GLN A 46 0.55 -10.42 2.32
N ALA A 47 1.45 -9.85 3.11
CA ALA A 47 1.42 -10.00 4.56
C ALA A 47 0.14 -9.40 5.17
N LEU A 48 -0.34 -8.25 4.67
CA LEU A 48 -1.62 -7.67 5.08
C LEU A 48 -2.80 -8.59 4.72
N LEU A 49 -2.82 -9.12 3.48
CA LEU A 49 -3.86 -10.06 3.02
C LEU A 49 -3.94 -11.33 3.89
N ASN A 50 -2.81 -11.81 4.38
CA ASN A 50 -2.76 -13.01 5.21
C ASN A 50 -3.19 -12.75 6.67
N ALA A 51 -2.98 -11.53 7.17
CA ALA A 51 -3.19 -11.18 8.57
C ALA A 51 -4.56 -10.54 8.85
N LEU A 52 -5.13 -9.82 7.88
CA LEU A 52 -6.33 -9.02 8.06
C LEU A 52 -7.54 -9.62 7.31
N PRO A 53 -8.76 -9.46 7.85
CA PRO A 53 -9.98 -9.61 7.06
C PRO A 53 -9.94 -8.72 5.81
N GLY A 54 -10.47 -9.19 4.69
CA GLY A 54 -10.35 -8.48 3.40
C GLY A 54 -10.90 -7.04 3.38
N TYR A 55 -11.85 -6.71 4.25
CA TYR A 55 -12.39 -5.34 4.39
C TYR A 55 -11.47 -4.38 5.16
N LEU A 56 -10.45 -4.88 5.86
CA LEU A 56 -9.42 -4.07 6.53
C LEU A 56 -8.14 -3.92 5.70
N VAL A 57 -8.06 -4.62 4.56
CA VAL A 57 -6.92 -4.53 3.65
C VAL A 57 -7.14 -3.31 2.74
N PRO A 58 -6.32 -2.25 2.88
CA PRO A 58 -6.43 -1.07 2.03
C PRO A 58 -6.06 -1.40 0.59
N LYS A 59 -6.64 -0.68 -0.37
CA LYS A 59 -6.32 -0.87 -1.79
C LYS A 59 -4.90 -0.36 -2.06
N LEU A 60 -4.05 -1.22 -2.58
CA LEU A 60 -2.71 -0.84 -3.01
C LEU A 60 -2.76 0.00 -4.29
N VAL A 61 -2.23 1.22 -4.24
CA VAL A 61 -2.30 2.21 -5.33
C VAL A 61 -0.96 2.92 -5.54
N ARG A 62 -0.74 3.45 -6.75
CA ARG A 62 0.41 4.30 -7.10
C ARG A 62 -0.07 5.55 -7.84
N GLU A 63 0.73 6.61 -7.79
CA GLU A 63 0.61 7.72 -8.74
C GLU A 63 1.29 7.36 -10.07
N VAL A 64 0.77 7.87 -11.18
CA VAL A 64 1.37 7.64 -12.48
C VAL A 64 1.42 8.99 -13.19
N PRO A 65 2.61 9.47 -13.60
CA PRO A 65 2.73 10.75 -14.31
C PRO A 65 1.78 10.82 -15.51
N GLY A 66 1.03 11.92 -15.60
CA GLY A 66 0.04 12.13 -16.66
C GLY A 66 -1.35 11.53 -16.36
N ILE A 67 -1.53 10.81 -15.25
CA ILE A 67 -2.82 10.28 -14.82
C ILE A 67 -3.32 11.09 -13.61
N GLY A 68 -4.45 11.78 -13.78
CA GLY A 68 -5.05 12.66 -12.76
C GLY A 68 -5.77 11.95 -11.60
N HIS A 69 -5.53 10.66 -11.37
CA HIS A 69 -6.14 9.87 -10.30
C HIS A 69 -5.23 8.72 -9.86
N LYS A 70 -5.48 8.17 -8.66
CA LYS A 70 -4.76 6.99 -8.14
C LYS A 70 -5.04 5.77 -9.00
N VAL A 71 -3.98 5.09 -9.43
CA VAL A 71 -4.09 3.85 -10.22
C VAL A 71 -3.88 2.66 -9.29
N GLN A 72 -4.74 1.65 -9.40
CA GLN A 72 -4.55 0.40 -8.66
C GLN A 72 -3.22 -0.23 -9.06
N TRP A 73 -2.38 -0.54 -8.08
CA TRP A 73 -1.10 -1.19 -8.34
C TRP A 73 -1.37 -2.58 -8.92
N LYS A 74 -0.85 -2.81 -10.11
CA LYS A 74 -0.76 -4.14 -10.72
C LYS A 74 0.72 -4.43 -10.72
N GLY A 75 1.14 -5.46 -9.98
CA GLY A 75 2.54 -5.89 -10.00
C GLY A 75 3.02 -6.08 -11.43
N THR A 76 4.33 -5.94 -11.65
CA THR A 76 4.93 -6.16 -12.96
C THR A 76 4.61 -7.59 -13.41
N THR A 77 3.58 -7.74 -14.25
CA THR A 77 3.32 -8.96 -15.00
C THR A 77 4.61 -9.23 -15.77
N HIS A 78 5.27 -10.34 -15.46
CA HIS A 78 6.34 -10.85 -16.31
C HIS A 78 5.75 -11.28 -17.64
#